data_AF-A0A435YJ82-F1
#
_entry.id   AF-A0A435YJ82-F1
#
_cell.length_a   1.000
_cell.length_b   1.000
_cell.length_c   1.000
_cell.angle_alpha   90.00
_cell.angle_beta   90.00
_cell.angle_gamma   90.00
#
_symmetry.space_group_name_H-M   'P 1'
#
loop_
_entity.id
_entity.type
_entity.pdbx_description
1 polymer ?
#
loop_
_entity_poly.entity_id
_entity_poly.type
_entity_poly.pdbx_seq_one_letter_code
_entity_poly.pdbx_strand_id
1 'polypeptide(L)'
;MKKLVLQMQMSVDGFVGATEDHSWQLWEWGDESAWDDELKQDFNAVFTGVDTILLSRKMAQEGYLTHWGNAAKKFPHDPFYAFAQRIVDARK
;
A
#
# COMPACT_ATOMS: atom_id res chain seq x y z
N MET A 1 6.73 20.64 -11.20
CA MET A 1 7.63 19.49 -11.48
C MET A 1 7.05 18.25 -10.82
N LYS A 2 7.08 17.10 -11.49
CA LYS A 2 6.70 15.81 -10.87
C LYS A 2 7.81 15.34 -9.92
N LYS A 3 7.44 14.70 -8.80
CA LYS A 3 8.37 14.11 -7.84
C LYS A 3 8.33 12.58 -7.96
N LEU A 4 9.49 11.94 -7.85
CA LEU A 4 9.57 10.50 -7.63
C LEU A 4 9.56 10.26 -6.12
N VAL A 5 8.56 9.54 -5.62
CA VAL A 5 8.36 9.27 -4.20
C VAL A 5 8.46 7.76 -3.98
N LEU A 6 9.19 7.38 -2.93
CA LEU A 6 9.28 6.01 -2.44
C LEU A 6 8.63 5.95 -1.06
N GLN A 7 7.58 5.14 -0.93
CA GLN A 7 6.88 4.90 0.33
C GLN A 7 6.88 3.39 0.60
N MET A 8 7.44 2.97 1.73
CA MET A 8 7.52 1.56 2.13
C MET A 8 7.59 1.42 3.64
N GLN A 9 7.16 0.28 4.15
CA GLN A 9 7.48 -0.19 5.49
C GLN A 9 8.77 -1.00 5.44
N MET A 10 9.65 -0.83 6.43
CA MET A 10 10.88 -1.60 6.56
C MET A 10 11.16 -1.95 8.03
N SER A 11 11.88 -3.04 8.26
CA SER A 11 12.46 -3.35 9.56
C SER A 11 13.65 -2.43 9.86
N VAL A 12 14.08 -2.38 11.12
CA VAL A 12 15.23 -1.55 11.56
C VAL A 12 16.54 -2.00 10.91
N ASP A 13 16.67 -3.29 10.60
CA ASP A 13 17.81 -3.90 9.91
C ASP A 13 17.68 -3.94 8.38
N GLY A 14 16.65 -3.29 7.81
CA GLY A 14 16.59 -2.98 6.38
C GLY A 14 15.88 -4.00 5.49
N PHE A 15 15.04 -4.87 6.05
CA PHE A 15 14.20 -5.80 5.30
C PHE A 15 12.80 -5.21 5.04
N VAL A 16 12.19 -5.56 3.90
CA VAL A 16 10.89 -5.02 3.45
C VAL A 16 9.80 -6.09 3.32
N GLY A 17 10.12 -7.33 3.69
CA GLY A 17 9.20 -8.45 3.66
C GLY A 17 9.51 -9.44 4.77
N ALA A 18 8.46 -10.02 5.35
CA ALA A 18 8.52 -11.11 6.29
C ALA A 18 8.49 -12.49 5.59
N THR A 19 9.02 -13.51 6.27
CA THR A 19 8.70 -14.92 5.98
C THR A 19 7.46 -15.32 6.78
N GLU A 20 6.70 -16.33 6.32
CA GLU A 20 5.40 -16.71 6.93
C GLU A 20 5.47 -17.02 8.43
N ASP A 21 6.63 -17.44 8.93
CA ASP A 21 6.90 -17.76 10.34
C ASP A 21 7.26 -16.53 11.20
N HIS A 22 7.46 -15.35 10.59
CA HIS A 22 7.94 -14.14 11.25
C HIS A 22 7.19 -12.88 10.80
N SER A 23 5.86 -12.85 11.06
CA SER A 23 5.01 -11.67 10.81
C SER A 23 5.38 -10.50 11.72
N TRP A 24 6.28 -9.62 11.26
CA TRP A 24 6.64 -8.38 11.93
C TRP A 24 5.99 -7.14 11.31
N GLN A 25 5.44 -7.28 10.11
CA GLN A 25 4.87 -6.17 9.38
C GLN A 25 3.57 -5.71 10.04
N LEU A 26 3.45 -4.41 10.34
CA LEU A 26 2.26 -3.85 10.98
C LEU A 26 1.04 -3.83 10.04
N TRP A 27 1.30 -3.89 8.74
CA TRP A 27 0.30 -4.02 7.71
C TRP A 27 0.86 -4.83 6.54
N GLU A 28 0.17 -5.92 6.20
CA GLU A 28 0.48 -6.82 5.09
C GLU A 28 -0.69 -6.86 4.09
N TRP A 29 -0.81 -7.95 3.34
CA TRP A 29 -1.90 -8.24 2.40
C TRP A 29 -3.25 -8.59 3.09
N GLY A 30 -3.37 -8.34 4.39
CA GLY A 30 -4.56 -8.64 5.18
C GLY A 30 -5.46 -7.43 5.42
N ASP A 31 -6.64 -7.69 5.98
CA ASP A 31 -7.55 -6.62 6.42
C ASP A 31 -7.16 -6.04 7.79
N GLU A 32 -6.27 -6.71 8.52
CA GLU A 32 -5.78 -6.23 9.80
C GLU A 32 -4.62 -5.25 9.60
N SER A 33 -4.78 -4.04 10.13
CA SER A 33 -3.75 -3.01 10.13
C SER A 33 -3.56 -2.50 11.55
N ALA A 34 -2.35 -2.66 12.07
CA ALA A 34 -1.96 -2.20 13.40
C ALA A 34 -1.46 -0.74 13.41
N TRP A 35 -1.62 0.00 12.30
CA TRP A 35 -1.27 1.41 12.22
C TRP A 35 -2.19 2.27 13.07
N ASP A 36 -1.62 3.30 13.70
CA ASP A 36 -2.39 4.37 14.34
C ASP A 36 -3.04 5.29 13.30
N ASP A 37 -3.95 6.14 13.75
CA ASP A 37 -4.74 6.99 12.85
C ASP A 37 -3.88 8.06 12.14
N GLU A 38 -2.80 8.52 12.76
CA GLU A 38 -1.88 9.49 12.17
C GLU A 38 -1.14 8.86 10.98
N LEU A 39 -0.57 7.66 11.16
CA LEU A 39 0.11 6.94 10.10
C LEU A 39 -0.83 6.59 8.95
N LYS A 40 -2.08 6.22 9.25
CA LYS A 40 -3.12 5.97 8.23
C LYS A 40 -3.42 7.23 7.40
N GLN A 41 -3.51 8.38 8.05
CA GLN A 41 -3.74 9.66 7.39
C GLN A 41 -2.57 10.06 6.50
N ASP A 42 -1.34 9.99 7.03
CA ASP A 42 -0.12 10.32 6.29
C ASP A 42 0.08 9.41 5.09
N PHE A 43 -0.21 8.11 5.25
CA PHE A 43 -0.14 7.16 4.15
C PHE A 43 -1.08 7.55 3.01
N ASN A 44 -2.35 7.86 3.33
CA ASN A 44 -3.32 8.32 2.35
C ASN A 44 -2.92 9.64 1.70
N ALA A 45 -2.34 10.58 2.46
CA ALA A 45 -1.92 11.87 1.95
C ALA A 45 -0.90 11.73 0.81
N VAL A 46 0.02 10.77 0.88
CA VAL A 46 0.97 10.48 -0.21
C VAL A 46 0.24 10.13 -1.51
N PHE A 47 -0.75 9.23 -1.45
CA PHE A 47 -1.49 8.80 -2.64
C PHE A 47 -2.37 9.90 -3.25
N THR A 48 -2.75 10.95 -2.52
CA THR A 48 -3.55 12.05 -3.08
C THR A 48 -2.87 12.77 -4.25
N GLY A 49 -1.54 12.80 -4.27
CA GLY A 49 -0.74 13.43 -5.33
C GLY A 49 -0.14 12.46 -6.35
N VAL A 50 -0.44 11.16 -6.28
CA VAL A 50 0.16 10.12 -7.13
C VAL A 50 -0.74 9.84 -8.33
N ASP A 51 -0.23 10.12 -9.54
CA ASP A 51 -0.92 9.80 -10.80
C ASP A 51 -0.35 8.58 -11.53
N THR A 52 0.83 8.11 -11.12
CA THR A 52 1.58 7.02 -11.75
C THR A 52 2.27 6.19 -10.67
N ILE A 53 2.12 4.87 -10.70
CA ILE A 53 2.78 3.93 -9.79
C ILE A 53 3.79 3.11 -10.59
N LEU A 54 5.05 3.12 -10.13
CA LEU A 54 6.09 2.26 -10.67
C LEU A 54 6.16 0.97 -9.86
N LEU A 55 5.94 -0.16 -10.53
CA LEU A 55 5.98 -1.48 -9.89
C LEU A 55 7.06 -2.35 -10.52
N SER A 56 7.68 -3.21 -9.71
CA SER A 56 8.52 -4.28 -10.23
C SER A 56 7.65 -5.32 -10.97
N ARG A 57 8.28 -6.09 -11.87
CA ARG A 57 7.60 -7.17 -12.59
C ARG A 57 6.95 -8.18 -11.63
N LYS A 58 7.66 -8.56 -10.56
CA LYS A 58 7.15 -9.51 -9.56
C LYS A 58 5.90 -8.97 -8.88
N MET A 59 5.94 -7.75 -8.34
CA MET A 59 4.76 -7.16 -7.68
C MET A 59 3.55 -7.04 -8.61
N ALA A 60 3.77 -6.66 -9.87
CA ALA A 60 2.70 -6.57 -10.86
C ALA A 60 2.07 -7.93 -11.17
N GLN A 61 2.83 -9.03 -11.10
CA GLN A 61 2.37 -10.38 -11.45
C GLN A 61 1.88 -11.19 -10.24
N GLU A 62 2.45 -10.97 -9.06
CA GLU A 62 2.26 -11.78 -7.85
C GLU A 62 1.17 -11.23 -6.93
N GLY A 63 0.28 -10.37 -7.45
CA GLY A 63 -1.00 -10.06 -6.81
C GLY A 63 -1.16 -8.67 -6.21
N TYR A 64 -0.19 -7.75 -6.34
CA TYR A 64 -0.32 -6.39 -5.79
C TYR A 64 -1.59 -5.68 -6.28
N LEU A 65 -1.81 -5.67 -7.61
CA LEU A 65 -2.97 -5.02 -8.21
C LEU A 65 -4.29 -5.72 -7.83
N THR A 66 -4.27 -7.05 -7.75
CA THR A 66 -5.44 -7.85 -7.35
C THR A 66 -5.82 -7.56 -5.90
N HIS A 67 -4.85 -7.54 -5.00
CA HIS A 67 -5.08 -7.28 -3.58
C HIS A 67 -5.72 -5.90 -3.37
N TRP A 68 -5.12 -4.83 -3.91
CA TRP A 68 -5.68 -3.49 -3.74
C TRP A 68 -6.99 -3.28 -4.50
N GLY A 69 -7.18 -3.95 -5.64
CA GLY A 69 -8.45 -3.98 -6.34
C GLY A 69 -9.57 -4.63 -5.51
N ASN A 70 -9.25 -5.66 -4.73
CA ASN A 70 -10.19 -6.29 -3.81
C ASN A 70 -10.46 -5.41 -2.59
N ALA A 71 -9.44 -4.79 -2.01
CA ALA A 71 -9.59 -3.86 -0.90
C ALA A 71 -10.48 -2.67 -1.27
N ALA A 72 -10.29 -2.08 -2.46
CA ALA A 72 -11.12 -0.99 -2.96
C ALA A 72 -12.60 -1.37 -3.11
N LYS A 73 -12.89 -2.61 -3.54
CA LYS A 73 -14.26 -3.12 -3.62
C LYS A 73 -14.87 -3.43 -2.26
N LYS A 74 -14.06 -3.93 -1.33
CA LYS A 74 -14.50 -4.35 0.01
C LYS A 74 -14.76 -3.16 0.93
N PHE A 75 -13.95 -2.11 0.81
CA PHE A 75 -13.97 -0.94 1.69
C PHE A 75 -14.18 0.38 0.92
N PRO A 76 -15.25 0.51 0.09
CA PRO A 76 -15.41 1.66 -0.80
C PRO A 76 -15.68 3.00 -0.09
N HIS A 77 -16.08 2.95 1.18
CA HIS A 77 -16.43 4.12 1.99
C HIS A 77 -15.56 4.29 3.23
N ASP A 78 -14.56 3.43 3.42
CA ASP A 78 -13.64 3.54 4.55
C ASP A 78 -12.54 4.57 4.20
N PRO A 79 -12.42 5.68 4.95
CA PRO A 79 -11.39 6.69 4.71
C PRO A 79 -9.97 6.12 4.77
N PHE A 80 -9.72 5.10 5.60
CA PHE A 80 -8.41 4.46 5.67
C PHE A 80 -8.06 3.76 4.36
N TYR A 81 -9.00 3.06 3.73
CA TYR A 81 -8.77 2.34 2.47
C TYR A 81 -8.90 3.20 1.21
N ALA A 82 -9.05 4.52 1.33
CA ALA A 82 -9.23 5.41 0.18
C ALA A 82 -8.03 5.41 -0.79
N PHE A 83 -6.83 5.07 -0.35
CA PHE A 83 -5.66 4.89 -1.22
C PHE A 83 -5.83 3.68 -2.16
N ALA A 84 -6.60 2.65 -1.79
CA ALA A 84 -6.73 1.43 -2.59
C ALA A 84 -7.39 1.73 -3.95
N GLN A 85 -8.43 2.57 -3.96
CA GLN A 85 -9.04 3.05 -5.20
C GLN A 85 -8.06 3.88 -6.04
N ARG A 86 -7.23 4.71 -5.40
CA ARG A 86 -6.20 5.50 -6.10
C ARG A 86 -5.15 4.61 -6.75
N ILE A 87 -4.76 3.50 -6.12
CA ILE A 87 -3.88 2.49 -6.72
C ILE A 87 -4.53 1.90 -7.97
N VAL A 88 -5.83 1.60 -7.94
CA VAL A 88 -6.58 1.08 -9.09
C VAL A 88 -6.63 2.10 -10.24
N ASP A 89 -6.81 3.39 -9.92
CA ASP A 89 -6.99 4.44 -10.93
C ASP A 89 -5.68 4.99 -11.50
N ALA A 90 -4.57 4.90 -10.76
CA ALA A 90 -3.28 5.43 -11.20
C ALA A 90 -2.79 4.78 -12.51
N ARG A 91 -1.94 5.47 -13.26
CA ARG A 91 -1.22 4.84 -14.39
C ARG A 91 -0.16 3.86 -13.87
N LYS A 92 0.14 2.83 -14.65
CA LYS A 92 1.18 1.84 -14.36
C LYS A 92 2.16 1.80 -15.52
#